data_AF-A0A348B757-F1
#
_entry.id   AF-A0A348B757-F1
#
_cell.length_a   1.000
_cell.length_b   1.000
_cell.length_c   1.000
_cell.angle_alpha   90.00
_cell.angle_beta   90.00
_cell.angle_gamma   90.00
#
_symmetry.space_group_name_H-M   'P 1'
#
loop_
_entity.id
_entity.type
_entity.pdbx_description
1 polymer ?
#
loop_
_entity_poly.entity_id
_entity_poly.type
_entity_poly.pdbx_seq_one_letter_code
_entity_poly.pdbx_strand_id
1 'polypeptide(L)'
;MLTIHPELKEDLLLTYIGELKRRIYAYNEDIRGKGVYLKPVHFVYKRDGRKYVYVGRYWYVLRRRDGKLKWNYVGSEKPLSSLPDPPYIPRISLLCVGENCEVL
;
A
#
# COMPACT_ATOMS: atom_id res chain seq x y z
N MET A 1 16.07 -27.44 -14.34
CA MET A 1 15.67 -26.53 -13.24
C MET A 1 16.01 -25.12 -13.71
N LEU A 2 15.04 -24.24 -13.93
CA LEU A 2 15.30 -22.87 -14.40
C LEU A 2 15.72 -22.00 -13.20
N THR A 3 16.96 -21.51 -13.20
CA THR A 3 17.43 -20.56 -12.20
C THR A 3 16.98 -19.17 -12.62
N ILE A 4 16.02 -18.60 -11.91
CA ILE A 4 15.61 -17.19 -12.12
C ILE A 4 16.64 -16.31 -11.41
N HIS A 5 17.26 -15.41 -12.16
CA HIS A 5 18.23 -14.46 -11.62
C HIS A 5 17.60 -13.50 -10.59
N PRO A 6 18.32 -13.11 -9.51
CA PRO A 6 17.79 -12.24 -8.45
C PRO A 6 17.21 -10.90 -8.95
N GLU A 7 17.88 -10.26 -9.91
CA GLU A 7 17.46 -8.98 -10.49
C GLU A 7 16.10 -9.10 -11.20
N LEU A 8 15.85 -10.20 -11.91
CA LEU A 8 14.57 -10.46 -12.57
C LEU A 8 13.43 -10.65 -11.56
N LYS A 9 13.73 -11.16 -10.35
CA LYS A 9 12.73 -11.29 -9.28
C LYS A 9 12.38 -9.94 -8.67
N GLU A 10 13.37 -9.06 -8.51
CA GLU A 10 13.16 -7.72 -7.99
C GLU A 10 12.31 -6.88 -8.96
N ASP A 11 12.66 -6.87 -10.24
CA ASP A 11 11.91 -6.15 -11.27
C ASP A 11 10.46 -6.64 -11.36
N LEU A 12 10.25 -7.95 -11.30
CA LEU A 12 8.92 -8.54 -11.29
C LEU A 12 8.12 -8.11 -10.05
N LEU A 13 8.75 -8.10 -8.87
CA LEU A 13 8.12 -7.67 -7.62
C LEU A 13 7.73 -6.19 -7.66
N LEU A 14 8.63 -5.32 -8.12
CA LEU A 14 8.39 -3.89 -8.27
C LEU A 14 7.27 -3.62 -9.28
N THR A 15 7.27 -4.33 -10.40
CA THR A 15 6.21 -4.28 -11.41
C THR A 15 4.87 -4.68 -10.79
N TYR A 16 4.84 -5.80 -10.07
CA TYR A 16 3.63 -6.29 -9.42
C TYR A 16 3.07 -5.30 -8.38
N ILE A 17 3.93 -4.72 -7.54
CA ILE A 17 3.54 -3.67 -6.59
C ILE A 17 3.04 -2.42 -7.33
N GLY A 18 3.65 -2.09 -8.46
CA GLY A 18 3.19 -1.04 -9.37
C GLY A 18 1.74 -1.25 -9.81
N GLU A 19 1.40 -2.47 -10.26
CA GLU A 19 0.02 -2.84 -10.63
C GLU A 19 -0.95 -2.66 -9.47
N LEU A 20 -0.61 -3.20 -8.29
CA LEU A 20 -1.46 -3.08 -7.10
C LEU A 20 -1.73 -1.62 -6.74
N LYS A 21 -0.70 -0.77 -6.78
CA LYS A 21 -0.84 0.67 -6.55
C LYS A 21 -1.78 1.31 -7.56
N ARG A 22 -1.66 0.99 -8.86
CA ARG A 22 -2.55 1.53 -9.90
C ARG A 22 -4.01 1.17 -9.67
N ARG A 23 -4.28 -0.08 -9.29
CA ARG A 23 -5.65 -0.53 -8.95
C ARG A 23 -6.22 0.22 -7.74
N ILE A 24 -5.40 0.45 -6.71
CA ILE A 24 -5.80 1.23 -5.53
C ILE A 24 -6.04 2.70 -5.89
N TYR A 25 -5.23 3.29 -6.77
CA TYR A 25 -5.45 4.66 -7.22
C TYR A 25 -6.74 4.82 -8.03
N ALA A 26 -7.01 3.90 -8.96
CA ALA A 26 -8.27 3.89 -9.71
C ALA A 26 -9.47 3.78 -8.76
N TYR A 27 -9.43 2.84 -7.82
CA TYR A 27 -10.48 2.70 -6.80
C TYR A 27 -10.66 3.98 -5.96
N ASN A 28 -9.56 4.59 -5.50
CA ASN A 28 -9.62 5.83 -4.72
C ASN A 28 -10.18 7.02 -5.51
N GLU A 29 -10.07 6.99 -6.83
CA GLU A 29 -10.72 7.96 -7.71
C GLU A 29 -12.24 7.75 -7.74
N ASP A 30 -12.69 6.51 -7.86
CA ASP A 30 -14.11 6.15 -7.87
C ASP A 30 -14.82 6.54 -6.56
N ILE A 31 -14.10 6.50 -5.43
CA ILE A 31 -14.61 6.91 -4.11
C ILE A 31 -14.20 8.34 -3.72
N ARG A 32 -13.71 9.15 -4.66
CA ARG A 32 -13.31 10.53 -4.40
C ARG A 32 -14.48 11.31 -3.79
N GLY A 33 -14.18 12.16 -2.80
CA GLY A 33 -15.18 12.96 -2.10
C GLY A 33 -15.89 12.24 -0.94
N LYS A 34 -15.69 10.92 -0.77
CA LYS A 34 -16.19 10.18 0.40
C LYS A 34 -15.38 10.42 1.68
N GLY A 35 -14.25 11.14 1.57
CA GLY A 35 -13.41 11.53 2.70
C GLY A 35 -12.56 10.41 3.31
N VAL A 36 -12.59 9.22 2.70
CA VAL A 36 -11.86 8.03 3.15
C VAL A 36 -11.22 7.35 1.95
N TYR A 37 -10.03 6.79 2.16
CA TYR A 37 -9.17 6.30 1.08
C TYR A 37 -8.37 5.08 1.55
N LEU A 38 -8.18 4.12 0.65
CA LEU A 38 -7.29 2.99 0.87
C LEU A 38 -5.85 3.43 0.58
N LYS A 39 -4.96 3.35 1.58
CA LYS A 39 -3.57 3.80 1.42
C LYS A 39 -2.80 2.83 0.52
N PRO A 40 -2.26 3.28 -0.62
CA PRO A 40 -1.56 2.39 -1.56
C PRO A 40 -0.35 1.71 -0.92
N VAL A 41 0.46 2.47 -0.16
CA VAL A 41 1.66 1.95 0.51
C VAL A 41 1.82 2.59 1.90
N HIS A 42 2.13 1.77 2.90
CA HIS A 42 2.55 2.22 4.22
C HIS A 42 3.96 1.72 4.53
N PHE A 43 4.86 2.68 4.81
CA PHE A 43 6.22 2.41 5.22
C PHE A 43 6.37 2.50 6.74
N VAL A 44 7.04 1.51 7.34
CA VAL A 44 7.44 1.53 8.74
C VAL A 44 8.95 1.39 8.81
N TYR A 45 9.61 2.43 9.30
CA TYR A 45 11.06 2.48 9.47
C TYR A 45 11.44 2.03 10.89
N LYS A 46 12.48 1.21 11.00
CA LYS A 46 13.08 0.78 12.26
C LYS A 46 14.45 1.42 12.44
N ARG A 47 14.87 1.56 13.70
CA ARG A 47 16.15 2.20 14.05
C ARG A 47 17.37 1.42 13.55
N ASP A 48 17.22 0.13 13.31
CA ASP A 48 18.27 -0.77 12.80
C ASP A 48 18.36 -0.77 11.27
N GLY A 49 17.71 0.18 10.59
CA GLY A 49 17.76 0.30 9.13
C GLY A 49 16.72 -0.55 8.39
N ARG A 50 15.96 -1.41 9.09
CA ARG A 50 14.87 -2.18 8.46
C ARG A 50 13.70 -1.28 8.06
N LYS A 51 13.12 -1.56 6.90
CA LYS A 51 11.92 -0.90 6.38
C LYS A 51 10.87 -1.94 6.03
N TYR A 52 9.71 -1.86 6.67
CA TYR A 52 8.56 -2.68 6.31
C TYR A 52 7.66 -1.91 5.34
N VAL A 53 7.23 -2.58 4.27
CA VAL A 53 6.34 -2.03 3.25
C VAL A 53 5.04 -2.83 3.24
N TYR A 54 3.92 -2.15 3.41
CA TYR A 54 2.59 -2.74 3.36
C TYR A 54 1.79 -2.13 2.21
N VAL A 55 1.30 -2.95 1.29
CA VAL A 55 0.54 -2.50 0.11
C VAL A 55 -0.97 -2.66 0.36
N GLY A 56 -1.74 -1.58 0.17
CA GLY A 56 -3.21 -1.62 0.15
C GLY A 56 -3.89 -2.18 1.40
N ARG A 57 -3.28 -2.06 2.59
CA ARG A 57 -3.78 -2.71 3.81
C ARG A 57 -4.67 -1.86 4.70
N TYR A 58 -4.58 -0.54 4.57
CA TYR A 58 -5.01 0.36 5.62
C TYR A 58 -5.83 1.50 5.07
N TRP A 59 -6.96 1.74 5.70
CA TRP A 59 -7.87 2.83 5.40
C TRP A 59 -7.51 4.07 6.21
N TYR A 60 -7.66 5.22 5.56
CA TYR A 60 -7.38 6.51 6.16
C TYR A 60 -8.48 7.51 5.81
N VAL A 61 -8.88 8.30 6.81
CA VAL A 61 -9.73 9.47 6.60
C VAL A 61 -8.85 10.68 6.35
N LEU A 62 -9.22 11.45 5.33
CA LEU A 62 -8.55 12.69 4.97
C LEU A 62 -9.26 13.86 5.65
N ARG A 63 -8.58 14.52 6.59
CA ARG A 63 -9.11 15.71 7.28
C ARG A 63 -8.26 16.93 6.99
N ARG A 64 -8.89 18.08 6.78
CA ARG A 64 -8.20 19.37 6.82
C ARG A 64 -8.20 19.89 8.26
N ARG A 65 -7.03 20.18 8.80
CA ARG A 65 -6.86 20.82 10.11
C ARG A 65 -5.81 21.91 9.99
N ASP A 66 -6.15 23.13 10.36
CA ASP A 66 -5.26 24.30 10.31
C ASP A 66 -4.68 24.54 8.90
N GLY A 67 -5.52 24.40 7.87
CA GLY A 67 -5.12 24.51 6.46
C GLY A 67 -4.29 23.32 5.93
N LYS A 68 -3.86 22.39 6.79
CA LYS A 68 -3.04 21.23 6.43
C LYS A 68 -3.90 19.98 6.25
N LEU A 69 -3.54 19.19 5.24
CA LEU A 69 -4.13 17.88 5.00
C LEU A 69 -3.54 16.86 5.99
N LYS A 70 -4.38 16.16 6.74
CA LYS A 70 -4.00 15.10 7.67
C LYS A 70 -4.66 13.79 7.29
N TRP A 71 -3.85 12.74 7.20
CA TRP A 71 -4.27 11.37 7.00
C TRP A 71 -4.41 10.71 8.36
N ASN A 72 -5.63 10.39 8.78
CA ASN A 72 -5.91 9.70 10.04
C ASN A 72 -6.20 8.23 9.77
N TYR A 73 -5.44 7.33 10.40
CA TYR A 73 -5.65 5.89 10.29
C TYR A 73 -7.03 5.48 10.84
N VAL A 74 -7.70 4.58 10.14
CA VAL A 74 -9.06 4.10 10.48
C VAL A 74 -9.07 2.61 10.84
N GLY A 75 -8.30 1.79 10.12
CA GLY A 75 -8.33 0.35 10.28
C GLY A 75 -7.85 -0.40 9.04
N SER A 76 -7.95 -1.73 9.06
CA SER A 76 -7.72 -2.59 7.88
C SER A 76 -9.00 -2.93 7.12
N GLU A 77 -10.16 -2.83 7.77
CA GLU A 77 -11.46 -3.17 7.18
C GLU A 77 -12.08 -2.01 6.41
N LYS A 78 -12.91 -2.34 5.41
CA LYS A 78 -13.69 -1.35 4.65
C LYS A 78 -14.58 -0.55 5.62
N PRO A 79 -14.37 0.77 5.77
CA PRO A 79 -14.93 1.52 6.90
C PRO A 79 -16.39 1.93 6.71
N LEU A 80 -16.90 1.90 5.47
CA LEU A 80 -18.26 2.27 5.13
C LEU A 80 -18.86 1.20 4.22
N SER A 81 -20.01 0.64 4.62
CA SER A 81 -20.72 -0.37 3.85
C SER A 81 -21.20 0.15 2.48
N SER A 82 -21.45 1.45 2.36
CA SER A 82 -21.88 2.11 1.13
C SER A 82 -20.78 2.27 0.07
N LEU A 83 -19.52 1.97 0.39
CA LEU A 83 -18.44 2.03 -0.59
C LEU A 83 -18.44 0.76 -1.46
N PRO A 84 -18.10 0.89 -2.76
CA PRO A 84 -17.82 -0.28 -3.59
C PRO A 84 -16.71 -1.12 -2.96
N ASP A 85 -16.67 -2.41 -3.28
CA ASP A 85 -15.62 -3.28 -2.76
C ASP A 85 -14.25 -2.87 -3.31
N PRO A 86 -13.21 -2.85 -2.46
CA PRO A 86 -11.86 -2.52 -2.90
C PRO A 86 -11.34 -3.61 -3.87
N PRO A 87 -10.35 -3.28 -4.71
CA PRO A 87 -9.68 -4.28 -5.52
C PRO A 87 -9.07 -5.36 -4.60
N TYR A 88 -9.03 -6.61 -5.07
CA TYR A 88 -8.30 -7.65 -4.37
C TYR A 88 -6.81 -7.28 -4.31
N ILE A 89 -6.28 -7.15 -3.10
CA ILE A 89 -4.87 -6.93 -2.81
C ILE A 89 -4.38 -8.10 -1.96
N PRO A 90 -3.43 -8.92 -2.43
CA PRO A 90 -2.85 -9.97 -1.61
C PRO A 90 -2.12 -9.35 -0.42
N ARG A 91 -2.13 -10.05 0.73
CA ARG A 91 -1.43 -9.62 1.95
C ARG A 91 0.09 -9.79 1.81
N ILE A 92 0.70 -8.97 0.96
CA ILE A 92 2.15 -8.92 0.75
C ILE A 92 2.76 -7.89 1.68
N SER A 93 3.74 -8.30 2.48
CA SER A 93 4.60 -7.38 3.22
C SER A 93 5.98 -7.49 2.63
N LEU A 94 6.70 -6.37 2.51
CA LEU A 94 8.12 -6.43 2.23
C LEU A 94 8.92 -6.07 3.46
N LEU A 95 10.02 -6.78 3.68
CA LEU A 95 11.13 -6.32 4.51
C LEU A 95 12.24 -5.85 3.58
N CYS A 96 12.67 -4.61 3.74
CA CYS A 96 13.83 -4.07 3.04
C CYS A 96 14.95 -3.72 4.01
N VAL A 97 16.19 -4.07 3.62
CA VAL A 97 17.44 -3.75 4.31
C VAL A 97 18.43 -3.18 3.28
N GLY A 98 18.67 -1.87 3.34
CA GLY A 98 19.35 -1.16 2.26
C GLY A 98 18.51 -1.17 0.98
N GLU A 99 19.10 -1.62 -0.13
CA GLU A 99 18.42 -1.78 -1.42
C GLU A 99 17.73 -3.15 -1.57
N ASN A 100 18.07 -4.13 -0.73
CA ASN A 100 17.50 -5.47 -0.80
C ASN A 100 16.10 -5.50 -0.17
N CYS A 101 15.12 -6.04 -0.89
CA CYS A 101 13.76 -6.26 -0.38
C CYS A 101 13.32 -7.72 -0.56
N GLU A 102 12.68 -8.30 0.45
CA GLU A 102 12.10 -9.65 0.41
C GLU A 102 10.64 -9.64 0.83
N VAL A 103 9.86 -10.60 0.33
CA VAL A 103 8.47 -10.82 0.74
C VAL A 103 8.44 -11.60 2.05
N LEU A 104 7.68 -11.11 3.02
CA LEU A 104 7.38 -11.79 4.30
C LEU A 104 6.11 -12.62 4.24
#